data_AF-A0A2X3E423-F1
#
_entry.id   AF-A0A2X3E423-F1
#
_cell.length_a   1.000
_cell.length_b   1.000
_cell.length_c   1.000
_cell.angle_alpha   90.00
_cell.angle_beta   90.00
_cell.angle_gamma   90.00
#
_symmetry.space_group_name_H-M   'P 1'
#
loop_
_entity.id
_entity.type
_entity.pdbx_description
1 polymer ?
#
loop_
_entity_poly.entity_id
_entity_poly.type
_entity_poly.pdbx_seq_one_letter_code
_entity_poly.pdbx_strand_id
1 'polypeptide(L)' 'MLDGIEVVGSLVGTRQDLVEAFQFAAEGKVVPKVTLRPLEDINAIFKEMEQGQIRGRMVIDLRS' A
#
# COMPACT_ATOMS: atom_id res chain seq x y z
N MET A 1 14.09 14.86 -28.35
CA MET A 1 14.13 13.42 -28.71
C MET A 1 13.98 12.66 -27.41
N LEU A 2 13.14 11.62 -27.35
CA LEU A 2 13.13 10.73 -26.18
C LEU A 2 14.30 9.76 -26.40
N ASP A 3 15.30 9.80 -25.53
CA ASP A 3 16.61 9.15 -25.68
C ASP A 3 16.57 7.61 -25.51
N GLY A 4 15.61 6.93 -26.12
CA GLY A 4 15.38 5.49 -25.94
C GLY A 4 14.73 5.12 -24.60
N ILE A 5 14.07 6.07 -23.94
CA ILE A 5 13.32 5.84 -22.69
C ILE A 5 11.98 5.18 -23.02
N GLU A 6 11.73 3.99 -22.46
CA GLU A 6 10.44 3.31 -22.53
C GLU A 6 9.56 3.66 -21.32
N VAL A 7 8.27 3.91 -21.58
CA VAL A 7 7.26 4.12 -20.55
C VAL A 7 6.31 2.94 -20.58
N VAL A 8 6.30 2.14 -19.51
CA VAL A 8 5.46 0.95 -19.38
C VAL A 8 4.46 1.16 -18.26
N GLY A 9 3.17 0.97 -18.57
CA GLY A 9 2.12 0.93 -17.55
C GLY A 9 2.08 -0.44 -16.86
N SER A 10 1.85 -0.45 -15.55
CA SER A 10 1.59 -1.67 -14.79
C SER A 10 0.27 -1.51 -14.05
N LEU A 11 -0.61 -2.49 -14.22
CA LEU A 11 -1.87 -2.59 -13.49
C LEU A 11 -1.79 -3.84 -12.61
N VAL A 12 -1.55 -3.61 -11.31
CA VAL A 12 -1.38 -4.66 -10.28
C VAL A 12 -0.38 -5.76 -10.68
N GLY A 13 -0.36 -6.87 -9.94
CA GLY A 13 0.47 -8.04 -10.23
C GLY A 13 -0.39 -9.28 -10.48
N THR A 14 0.25 -10.31 -11.01
CA THR A 14 -0.30 -11.66 -11.10
C THR A 14 -0.40 -12.32 -9.71
N ARG A 15 -1.07 -13.48 -9.64
CA ARG A 15 -1.08 -14.29 -8.41
C ARG A 15 0.32 -14.77 -8.03
N GLN A 16 1.16 -15.05 -9.02
CA GLN A 16 2.54 -15.48 -8.78
C GLN A 16 3.37 -14.35 -8.16
N ASP A 17 3.23 -13.12 -8.67
CA ASP A 17 3.89 -11.94 -8.09
C ASP A 17 3.49 -11.74 -6.62
N LEU A 18 2.23 -12.01 -6.27
CA LEU A 18 1.74 -11.92 -4.89
C LEU A 18 2.37 -12.99 -3.98
N VAL A 19 2.54 -14.23 -4.47
CA VAL A 19 3.21 -15.31 -3.72
C VAL A 19 4.64 -14.89 -3.38
N GLU A 20 5.37 -14.36 -4.36
CA GLU A 20 6.74 -13.88 -4.18
C GLU A 20 6.81 -12.68 -3.22
N ALA A 21 5.89 -11.73 -3.35
CA ALA A 21 5.80 -10.58 -2.46
C ALA A 21 5.54 -10.99 -0.99
N PHE A 22 4.67 -11.98 -0.76
CA PHE A 22 4.44 -12.52 0.58
C PHE A 22 5.64 -13.27 1.12
N GLN A 23 6.40 -13.97 0.28
CA GLN A 23 7.64 -14.61 0.71
C GLN A 23 8.66 -13.56 1.19
N PHE A 24 8.82 -12.43 0.48
CA PHE A 24 9.69 -11.35 0.94
C PHE A 24 9.23 -10.73 2.27
N ALA A 25 7.92 -10.59 2.47
CA ALA A 25 7.36 -10.11 3.74
C ALA A 25 7.58 -11.11 4.88
N ALA A 26 7.39 -12.41 4.63
CA ALA A 26 7.63 -13.47 5.60
C ALA A 26 9.12 -13.56 6.01
N GLU A 27 10.03 -13.30 5.07
CA GLU A 27 11.46 -13.20 5.33
C GLU A 27 11.88 -11.88 6.01
N GLY A 28 10.94 -10.97 6.27
CA GLY A 28 11.21 -9.68 6.91
C GLY A 28 11.98 -8.69 6.03
N LYS A 29 12.16 -8.99 4.75
CA LYS A 29 12.86 -8.10 3.78
C LYS A 29 12.04 -6.86 3.47
N VAL A 30 10.72 -6.94 3.63
CA VAL A 30 9.79 -5.82 3.44
C VAL A 30 8.87 -5.72 4.66
N VAL A 31 8.94 -4.59 5.37
CA VAL A 31 8.06 -4.28 6.50
C VAL A 31 7.25 -3.03 6.16
N PRO A 32 5.92 -3.13 6.02
CA PRO A 32 5.10 -1.99 5.68
C PRO A 32 4.99 -1.02 6.88
N LYS A 33 5.06 0.28 6.61
CA LYS A 33 4.73 1.31 7.61
C LYS A 33 3.22 1.47 7.66
N VAL A 34 2.63 1.02 8.75
CA VAL A 34 1.18 1.00 8.94
C VAL A 34 0.78 1.74 10.21
N THR A 35 -0.41 2.34 10.16
CA THR A 35 -1.09 2.89 11.35
C THR A 35 -2.45 2.22 11.44
N LEU A 36 -2.70 1.55 12.57
CA LEU A 36 -4.00 0.94 12.84
C LEU A 36 -5.02 2.03 13.19
N ARG A 37 -6.23 1.92 12.65
CA ARG A 37 -7.36 2.80 12.92
C ARG A 37 -8.62 1.95 13.12
N PRO A 38 -9.54 2.37 13.99
CA PRO A 38 -10.83 1.68 14.10
C PRO A 38 -11.77 2.09 12.97
N LEU A 39 -12.86 1.36 12.76
CA LEU A 39 -13.75 1.58 11.61
C LEU A 39 -14.49 2.93 11.70
N GLU A 40 -14.82 3.41 12.90
CA GLU A 40 -15.49 4.69 13.12
C GLU A 40 -14.72 5.90 12.57
N ASP A 41 -13.40 5.77 12.43
CA ASP A 41 -12.53 6.83 11.91
C ASP A 41 -12.53 6.95 10.39
N ILE A 42 -13.27 6.11 9.66
CA ILE A 42 -13.18 5.98 8.20
C ILE A 42 -13.29 7.32 7.46
N ASN A 43 -14.21 8.18 7.86
CA ASN A 43 -14.41 9.49 7.22
C ASN A 43 -13.23 10.45 7.48
N ALA A 44 -12.64 10.40 8.68
CA ALA A 44 -11.46 11.19 8.99
C ALA A 44 -10.24 10.71 8.19
N ILE A 45 -10.08 9.39 8.05
CA ILE A 45 -9.02 8.79 7.23
C ILE A 45 -9.10 9.27 5.77
N PHE A 46 -10.29 9.28 5.17
CA PHE A 46 -10.46 9.79 3.80
C PHE A 46 -10.08 11.27 3.69
N LYS A 47 -10.47 12.10 4.65
CA LYS A 47 -10.10 13.51 4.69
C LYS A 47 -8.58 13.72 4.81
N GLU A 48 -7.91 12.98 5.70
CA GLU A 48 -6.45 13.00 5.85
C GLU A 48 -5.74 12.54 4.57
N MET A 49 -6.31 11.54 3.87
CA MET A 49 -5.80 11.03 2.60
C MET A 49 -5.84 12.08 1.49
N GLU A 50 -7.00 12.74 1.32
CA GLU A 50 -7.18 13.83 0.34
C GLU A 50 -6.26 15.02 0.62
N GLN A 51 -5.97 15.28 1.89
CA GLN A 51 -5.04 16.33 2.33
C GLN A 51 -3.56 15.92 2.23
N GLY A 52 -3.25 14.68 1.83
CA GLY A 52 -1.89 14.19 1.69
C GLY A 52 -1.16 13.98 3.03
N GLN A 53 -1.89 13.81 4.14
CA GLN A 53 -1.31 13.72 5.49
C GLN A 53 -0.90 12.29 5.88
N ILE A 54 -1.33 11.28 5.13
CA ILE A 54 -1.03 9.87 5.41
C ILE A 54 0.39 9.53 4.98
N ARG A 55 1.20 9.04 5.93
CA ARG A 55 2.49 8.41 5.65
C ARG A 55 2.34 6.89 5.73
N GLY A 56 2.62 6.18 4.64
CA GLY A 56 2.45 4.73 4.59
C GLY A 56 1.00 4.33 4.33
N ARG A 57 0.46 3.41 5.14
CA ARG A 57 -0.92 2.90 5.00
C ARG A 57 -1.70 3.04 6.31
N MET A 58 -2.94 3.53 6.21
CA MET A 58 -3.94 3.34 7.26
C MET A 58 -4.55 1.94 7.10
N VAL A 59 -4.63 1.18 8.19
CA VAL A 59 -5.19 -0.19 8.20
C VAL A 59 -6.33 -0.22 9.20
N ILE A 60 -7.52 -0.61 8.74
CA ILE A 60 -8.68 -0.76 9.61
C ILE A 60 -8.53 -2.04 10.44
N ASP A 61 -8.57 -1.91 11.76
CA ASP A 61 -8.70 -3.08 12.63
C ASP A 61 -10.16 -3.52 12.66
N LEU A 62 -10.43 -4.73 12.17
CA LEU A 62 -11.78 -5.31 12.10
C LEU A 62 -12.12 -6.18 13.31
N ARG A 63 -11.21 -6.29 14.28
CA ARG A 63 -11.38 -7.14 15.48
C ARG A 63 -11.89 -6.37 16.70
N SER A 64 -11.88 -5.03 16.61
CA SER A 64 -12.35 -4.11 17.65
C SER A 64 -13.87 -4.10 17.76
#